data_AF-A0A920HGZ5-F1
#
_entry.id   AF-A0A920HGZ5-F1
#
_cell.length_a   1.000
_cell.length_b   1.000
_cell.length_c   1.000
_cell.angle_alpha   90.00
_cell.angle_beta   90.00
_cell.angle_gamma   90.00
#
_symmetry.space_group_name_H-M   'P 1'
#
loop_
_entity.id
_entity.type
_entity.pdbx_description
1 polymer ?
#
loop_
_entity_poly.entity_id
_entity_poly.type
_entity_poly.pdbx_seq_one_letter_code
_entity_poly.pdbx_strand_id
1 'polypeptide(L)'
;MQKSWSRFFKPRFAVFIKSEIWPNYINELKKENVKFYLVNYVYNKYNSRIFRVILKKYTKIFTQDENSEQELKKIGVDRALYTGNLKFNRAKIQKKEKYNNKALINYLGEDKCIVFGSTWERDEEIIFEYISEKINKNVKYIIAPHDVSEKNISRIKSKLNNKVNLLSDYIYNAQSNILIVNSIGVLKYLYKFSNISYVGGGFKKKGLHNILEPCVYGNPVIFGKYFKFSNEAKALIKLKGGFSVQNSKQLKNTVNELLFNANKLKEIKIINSKFIDDNLVSINSIIKSMQNE
;
A
#
# COMPACT_ATOMS: atom_id res chain seq x y z
N MET A 1 27.28 -32.83 -14.84
CA MET A 1 26.24 -31.91 -15.36
C MET A 1 25.34 -31.46 -14.22
N GLN A 2 25.37 -30.18 -13.85
CA GLN A 2 24.40 -29.64 -12.88
C GLN A 2 23.00 -29.78 -13.51
N LYS A 3 22.11 -30.58 -12.92
CA LYS A 3 20.73 -30.71 -13.40
C LYS A 3 20.09 -29.32 -13.25
N SER A 4 19.74 -28.66 -14.36
CA SER A 4 19.03 -27.38 -14.29
C SER A 4 17.66 -27.62 -13.66
N TRP A 5 17.24 -26.70 -12.78
CA TRP A 5 15.97 -26.80 -12.04
C TRP A 5 14.77 -26.96 -12.99
N SER A 6 14.83 -26.34 -14.17
CA SER A 6 13.81 -26.42 -15.23
C SER A 6 13.57 -27.86 -15.69
N ARG A 7 14.63 -28.67 -15.81
CA ARG A 7 14.53 -30.08 -16.23
C ARG A 7 13.97 -30.99 -15.13
N PHE A 8 14.16 -30.61 -13.87
CA PHE A 8 13.59 -31.32 -12.74
C PHE A 8 12.08 -31.04 -12.60
N PHE A 9 11.69 -29.77 -12.61
CA PHE A 9 10.29 -29.36 -12.42
C PHE A 9 9.44 -29.44 -13.69
N LYS A 10 10.05 -29.38 -14.88
CA LYS A 10 9.37 -29.38 -16.19
C LYS A 10 8.15 -28.45 -16.24
N PRO A 11 8.30 -27.15 -15.95
CA PRO A 11 7.18 -26.23 -15.86
C PRO A 11 6.48 -26.08 -17.22
N ARG A 12 5.15 -26.14 -17.24
CA ARG A 12 4.35 -25.88 -18.45
C ARG A 12 4.41 -24.39 -18.85
N PHE A 13 4.45 -23.51 -17.87
CA PHE A 13 4.68 -22.07 -18.03
C PHE A 13 5.16 -21.45 -16.71
N ALA A 14 5.63 -20.19 -16.76
CA ALA A 14 5.99 -19.42 -15.56
C ALA A 14 5.33 -18.03 -15.56
N VAL A 15 5.03 -17.52 -14.37
CA VAL A 15 4.48 -16.16 -14.19
C VAL A 15 5.36 -15.40 -13.20
N PHE A 16 5.87 -14.27 -13.63
CA PHE A 16 6.65 -13.34 -12.82
C PHE A 16 5.79 -12.14 -12.45
N ILE A 17 5.90 -11.65 -11.21
CA ILE A 17 5.06 -10.58 -10.69
C ILE A 17 5.90 -9.32 -10.46
N LYS A 18 5.40 -8.16 -10.94
CA LYS A 18 6.05 -6.85 -10.76
C LYS A 18 7.49 -6.82 -11.27
N SER A 19 8.47 -6.71 -10.38
CA SER A 19 9.89 -6.51 -10.67
C SER A 19 10.73 -7.78 -10.51
N GLU A 20 10.10 -8.94 -10.33
CA GLU A 20 10.77 -10.24 -10.21
C GLU A 20 11.34 -10.70 -11.57
N ILE A 21 12.33 -9.98 -12.08
CA ILE A 21 12.96 -10.22 -13.38
C ILE A 21 14.34 -10.81 -13.13
N TRP A 22 14.43 -12.13 -13.24
CA TRP A 22 15.64 -12.91 -12.94
C TRP A 22 16.26 -13.44 -14.23
N PRO A 23 17.34 -12.83 -14.77
CA PRO A 23 17.88 -13.16 -16.08
C PRO A 23 18.25 -14.63 -16.25
N ASN A 24 18.82 -15.26 -15.21
CA ASN A 24 19.21 -16.67 -15.25
C ASN A 24 18.00 -17.60 -15.39
N TYR A 25 16.92 -17.32 -14.67
CA TYR A 25 15.67 -18.10 -14.78
C TYR A 25 15.03 -17.92 -16.16
N ILE A 26 14.97 -16.68 -16.63
CA ILE A 26 14.37 -16.34 -17.93
C ILE A 26 15.14 -16.98 -19.08
N ASN A 27 16.49 -16.96 -19.03
CA ASN A 27 17.33 -17.58 -20.03
C ASN A 27 17.14 -19.10 -20.05
N GLU A 28 17.03 -19.73 -18.89
CA GLU A 28 16.81 -21.17 -18.78
C GLU A 28 15.43 -21.59 -19.31
N LEU A 29 14.37 -20.88 -18.91
CA LEU A 29 13.02 -21.09 -19.44
C LEU A 29 12.97 -20.93 -20.96
N LYS A 30 13.70 -19.96 -21.51
CA LYS A 30 13.77 -19.73 -22.95
C LYS A 30 14.49 -20.87 -23.69
N LYS A 31 15.56 -21.44 -23.12
CA LYS A 31 16.26 -22.61 -23.71
C LYS A 31 15.37 -23.85 -23.79
N GLU A 32 14.54 -24.06 -22.77
CA GLU A 32 13.61 -25.19 -22.68
C GLU A 32 12.26 -24.90 -23.37
N ASN A 33 12.15 -23.81 -24.15
CA ASN A 33 10.94 -23.38 -24.86
C ASN A 33 9.67 -23.25 -23.98
N VAL A 34 9.85 -22.98 -22.70
CA VAL A 34 8.74 -22.75 -21.76
C VAL A 34 8.17 -21.35 -21.95
N LYS A 35 6.84 -21.21 -21.97
CA LYS A 35 6.18 -19.89 -22.01
C LYS A 35 6.29 -19.20 -20.66
N PHE A 36 6.59 -17.90 -20.65
CA PHE A 36 6.64 -17.15 -19.40
C PHE A 36 6.17 -15.72 -19.56
N TYR A 37 5.47 -15.24 -18.54
CA TYR A 37 4.73 -13.99 -18.57
C TYR A 37 5.20 -13.07 -17.44
N LEU A 38 5.19 -11.78 -17.69
CA LEU A 38 5.41 -10.76 -16.66
C LEU A 38 4.10 -10.04 -16.39
N VAL A 39 3.63 -10.07 -15.15
CA VAL A 39 2.32 -9.51 -14.78
C VAL A 39 2.49 -8.35 -13.82
N ASN A 40 1.67 -7.32 -14.00
CA ASN A 40 1.63 -6.14 -13.14
C ASN A 40 2.96 -5.36 -13.15
N TYR A 41 3.53 -5.17 -14.34
CA TYR A 41 4.81 -4.47 -14.53
C TYR A 41 4.64 -2.95 -14.66
N VAL A 42 5.61 -2.18 -14.14
CA VAL A 42 5.74 -0.73 -14.38
C VAL A 42 7.10 -0.51 -15.02
N TYR A 43 7.11 0.18 -16.17
CA TYR A 43 8.34 0.45 -16.88
C TYR A 43 9.20 1.47 -16.13
N ASN A 44 10.50 1.18 -16.04
CA ASN A 44 11.49 2.09 -15.50
C ASN A 44 12.44 2.55 -16.62
N LYS A 45 12.43 3.85 -16.92
CA LYS A 45 13.31 4.45 -17.95
C LYS A 45 14.80 4.27 -17.68
N TYR A 46 15.19 4.03 -16.43
CA TYR A 46 16.57 3.78 -16.02
C TYR A 46 16.98 2.31 -16.09
N ASN A 47 16.15 1.44 -16.66
CA ASN A 47 16.50 0.05 -16.92
C ASN A 47 17.79 -0.04 -17.73
N SER A 48 18.71 -0.91 -17.31
CA SER A 48 19.95 -1.17 -18.04
C SER A 48 19.66 -1.77 -19.42
N ARG A 49 20.64 -1.66 -20.34
CA ARG A 49 20.52 -2.27 -21.67
C ARG A 49 20.28 -3.78 -21.59
N ILE A 50 20.95 -4.46 -20.65
CA ILE A 50 20.77 -5.89 -20.38
C ILE A 50 19.32 -6.17 -19.99
N PHE A 51 18.75 -5.35 -19.10
CA PHE A 51 17.38 -5.52 -18.66
C PHE A 51 16.37 -5.36 -19.80
N ARG A 52 16.57 -4.38 -20.69
CA ARG A 52 15.75 -4.22 -21.90
C ARG A 52 15.81 -5.44 -22.82
N VAL A 53 16.97 -6.08 -22.96
CA VAL A 53 17.11 -7.34 -23.72
C VAL A 53 16.34 -8.49 -23.07
N ILE A 54 16.34 -8.56 -21.73
CA ILE A 54 15.59 -9.58 -21.00
C ILE A 54 14.07 -9.38 -21.15
N LEU A 55 13.58 -8.14 -21.10
CA LEU A 55 12.15 -7.84 -21.31
C LEU A 55 11.65 -8.35 -22.66
N LYS A 56 12.47 -8.27 -23.71
CA LYS A 56 12.15 -8.82 -25.04
C LYS A 56 11.96 -10.33 -25.06
N LYS A 57 12.33 -11.08 -24.02
CA LYS A 57 12.23 -12.55 -24.01
C LYS A 57 10.88 -13.06 -23.53
N TYR A 58 10.15 -12.29 -22.71
CA TYR A 58 8.84 -12.66 -22.13
C TYR A 58 7.75 -12.91 -23.16
N THR A 59 7.09 -14.06 -23.13
CA THR A 59 5.95 -14.40 -24.00
C THR A 59 4.95 -13.24 -24.11
N LYS A 60 4.55 -12.68 -22.97
CA LYS A 60 3.72 -11.48 -22.88
C LYS A 60 4.05 -10.68 -21.62
N ILE A 61 3.87 -9.37 -21.69
CA ILE A 61 4.01 -8.47 -20.53
C ILE A 61 2.69 -7.75 -20.28
N PHE A 62 2.16 -7.85 -19.07
CA PHE A 62 0.94 -7.15 -18.64
C PHE A 62 1.32 -5.99 -17.72
N THR A 63 1.01 -4.76 -18.13
CA THR A 63 1.46 -3.54 -17.43
C THR A 63 0.38 -2.95 -16.53
N GLN A 64 0.83 -2.21 -15.51
CA GLN A 64 -0.04 -1.50 -14.55
C GLN A 64 -0.65 -0.23 -15.12
N ASP A 65 -0.01 0.37 -16.13
CA ASP A 65 -0.40 1.63 -16.74
C ASP A 65 -0.10 1.63 -18.25
N GLU A 66 -0.81 2.48 -18.98
CA GLU A 66 -0.71 2.64 -20.44
C GLU A 66 0.67 3.17 -20.85
N ASN A 67 1.26 4.08 -20.06
CA ASN A 67 2.59 4.62 -20.34
C ASN A 67 3.64 3.49 -20.37
N SER A 68 3.57 2.54 -19.44
CA SER A 68 4.48 1.39 -19.40
C SER A 68 4.30 0.49 -20.63
N GLU A 69 3.08 0.31 -21.13
CA GLU A 69 2.85 -0.42 -22.37
C GLU A 69 3.48 0.30 -23.56
N GLN A 70 3.26 1.62 -23.68
CA GLN A 70 3.81 2.45 -24.75
C GLN A 70 5.35 2.46 -24.74
N GLU A 71 5.97 2.60 -23.56
CA GLU A 71 7.43 2.56 -23.42
C GLU A 71 8.03 1.19 -23.79
N LEU A 72 7.34 0.09 -23.46
CA LEU A 72 7.73 -1.25 -23.87
C LEU A 72 7.65 -1.43 -25.40
N LYS A 73 6.59 -0.92 -26.04
CA LYS A 73 6.44 -0.92 -27.51
C LYS A 73 7.57 -0.15 -28.18
N LYS A 74 7.95 1.03 -27.68
CA LYS A 74 9.08 1.82 -28.21
C LYS A 74 10.42 1.08 -28.20
N ILE A 75 10.63 0.17 -27.25
CA ILE A 75 11.85 -0.64 -27.21
C ILE A 75 11.73 -1.97 -27.97
N GLY A 76 10.62 -2.21 -28.69
CA GLY A 76 10.37 -3.40 -29.51
C GLY A 76 9.80 -4.58 -28.72
N VAL A 77 8.94 -4.33 -27.73
CA VAL A 77 8.17 -5.35 -27.01
C VAL A 77 6.69 -5.17 -27.33
N ASP A 78 6.28 -5.57 -28.54
CA ASP A 78 4.90 -5.35 -29.05
C ASP A 78 3.84 -6.18 -28.33
N ARG A 79 4.27 -7.27 -27.69
CA ARG A 79 3.47 -8.14 -26.82
C ARG A 79 3.27 -7.61 -25.40
N ALA A 80 3.45 -6.31 -25.21
CA ALA A 80 3.04 -5.63 -23.98
C ALA A 80 1.55 -5.26 -24.09
N LEU A 81 0.80 -5.47 -23.01
CA LEU A 81 -0.63 -5.15 -22.92
C LEU A 81 -0.92 -4.46 -21.59
N TYR A 82 -1.58 -3.30 -21.64
CA TYR A 82 -2.13 -2.67 -20.44
C TYR A 82 -3.28 -3.49 -19.87
N THR A 83 -3.20 -3.81 -18.57
CA THR A 83 -4.26 -4.55 -17.86
C THR A 83 -4.71 -3.90 -16.57
N GLY A 84 -4.05 -2.83 -16.14
CA GLY A 84 -4.29 -2.19 -14.86
C GLY A 84 -3.49 -2.81 -13.71
N ASN A 85 -3.71 -2.27 -12.51
CA ASN A 85 -2.88 -2.52 -11.33
C ASN A 85 -3.55 -3.51 -10.36
N LEU A 86 -2.99 -4.71 -10.24
CA LEU A 86 -3.49 -5.78 -9.36
C LEU A 86 -3.46 -5.43 -7.85
N LYS A 87 -2.78 -4.34 -7.44
CA LYS A 87 -2.85 -3.89 -6.05
C LYS A 87 -4.29 -3.55 -5.62
N PHE A 88 -5.14 -3.08 -6.54
CA PHE A 88 -6.55 -2.82 -6.28
C PHE A 88 -7.31 -4.11 -5.92
N ASN A 89 -7.16 -5.17 -6.73
CA ASN A 89 -7.72 -6.49 -6.43
C ASN A 89 -7.21 -7.03 -5.09
N ARG A 90 -5.90 -6.88 -4.82
CA ARG A 90 -5.30 -7.32 -3.55
C ARG A 90 -5.91 -6.60 -2.35
N ALA A 91 -6.14 -5.29 -2.43
CA ALA A 91 -6.83 -4.54 -1.37
C ALA A 91 -8.28 -5.02 -1.19
N LYS A 92 -9.02 -5.27 -2.28
CA LYS A 92 -10.39 -5.79 -2.24
C LYS A 92 -10.49 -7.18 -1.60
N ILE A 93 -9.53 -8.06 -1.87
CA ILE A 93 -9.42 -9.38 -1.23
C ILE A 93 -9.15 -9.22 0.27
N GLN A 94 -8.20 -8.36 0.65
CA GLN A 94 -7.87 -8.13 2.06
C GLN A 94 -9.07 -7.61 2.86
N LYS A 95 -9.92 -6.77 2.29
CA LYS A 95 -11.16 -6.29 2.94
C LYS A 95 -12.10 -7.43 3.37
N LYS A 96 -12.04 -8.59 2.71
CA LYS A 96 -12.86 -9.77 3.03
C LYS A 96 -12.26 -10.64 4.14
N GLU A 97 -10.98 -10.44 4.47
CA GLU A 97 -10.32 -11.18 5.54
C GLU A 97 -10.91 -10.78 6.90
N LYS A 98 -11.13 -11.76 7.77
CA LYS A 98 -11.65 -11.52 9.13
C LYS A 98 -10.49 -11.23 10.08
N TYR A 99 -10.68 -10.22 10.92
CA TYR A 99 -9.78 -9.93 12.04
C TYR A 99 -10.63 -9.72 13.30
N ASN A 100 -10.49 -10.66 14.24
CA ASN A 100 -11.26 -10.69 15.48
C ASN A 100 -10.32 -10.40 16.64
N ASN A 101 -10.34 -9.16 17.12
CA ASN A 101 -9.69 -8.78 18.36
C ASN A 101 -10.73 -8.04 19.22
N LYS A 102 -11.35 -8.77 20.15
CA LYS A 102 -12.42 -8.24 21.01
C LYS A 102 -11.91 -7.10 21.89
N ALA A 103 -10.70 -7.21 22.44
CA ALA A 103 -10.10 -6.15 23.24
C ALA A 103 -9.96 -4.85 22.44
N LEU A 104 -9.53 -4.95 21.17
CA LEU A 104 -9.39 -3.78 20.29
C LEU A 104 -10.75 -3.15 20.00
N ILE A 105 -11.74 -3.97 19.67
CA ILE A 105 -13.09 -3.49 19.38
C ILE A 105 -13.66 -2.77 20.61
N ASN A 106 -13.51 -3.35 21.81
CA ASN A 106 -13.97 -2.73 23.06
C ASN A 106 -13.23 -1.43 23.37
N TYR A 107 -11.91 -1.37 23.13
CA TYR A 107 -11.12 -0.16 23.34
C TYR A 107 -11.48 0.98 22.40
N LEU A 108 -11.77 0.66 21.14
CA LEU A 108 -12.19 1.65 20.17
C LEU A 108 -13.60 2.18 20.47
N GLY A 109 -14.51 1.32 20.91
CA GLY A 109 -15.88 1.70 21.23
C GLY A 109 -16.55 2.43 20.07
N GLU A 110 -17.22 3.56 20.37
CA GLU A 110 -17.85 4.44 19.38
C GLU A 110 -16.98 5.67 19.02
N ASP A 111 -15.80 5.79 19.63
CA ASP A 111 -14.91 6.93 19.42
C ASP A 111 -14.41 6.98 17.97
N LYS A 112 -14.11 8.19 17.49
CA LYS A 112 -13.47 8.34 16.19
C LYS A 112 -12.07 7.74 16.26
N CYS A 113 -11.65 7.06 15.20
CA CYS A 113 -10.32 6.46 15.13
C CYS A 113 -9.51 7.04 13.97
N ILE A 114 -8.27 7.45 14.26
CA ILE A 114 -7.27 7.80 13.26
C ILE A 114 -6.18 6.75 13.28
N VAL A 115 -5.91 6.13 12.13
CA VAL A 115 -4.81 5.17 11.97
C VAL A 115 -3.67 5.84 11.23
N PHE A 116 -2.52 5.99 11.89
CA PHE A 116 -1.25 6.35 11.29
C PHE A 116 -0.49 5.08 10.94
N GLY A 117 -0.62 4.65 9.69
CA GLY A 117 -0.10 3.38 9.21
C GLY A 117 1.24 3.48 8.50
N SER A 118 2.10 2.49 8.74
CA SER A 118 3.44 2.38 8.13
C SER A 118 4.29 3.64 8.35
N THR A 119 4.22 4.23 9.53
CA THR A 119 4.95 5.47 9.84
C THR A 119 6.45 5.23 9.91
N TRP A 120 7.23 6.26 9.56
CA TRP A 120 8.64 6.34 9.87
C TRP A 120 8.91 7.52 10.80
N GLU A 121 10.10 7.59 11.38
CA GLU A 121 10.52 8.66 12.29
C GLU A 121 10.20 10.09 11.81
N ARG A 122 10.38 10.38 10.51
CA ARG A 122 10.00 11.69 9.94
C ARG A 122 8.50 11.93 9.85
N ASP A 123 7.71 10.88 9.62
CA ASP A 123 6.25 10.98 9.70
C ASP A 123 5.84 11.21 11.16
N GLU A 124 6.46 10.48 12.09
CA GLU A 124 6.19 10.50 13.52
C GLU A 124 6.50 11.85 14.18
N GLU A 125 7.57 12.56 13.77
CA GLU A 125 7.85 13.93 14.20
C GLU A 125 6.60 14.83 14.03
N ILE A 126 5.99 14.77 12.84
CA ILE A 126 4.82 15.55 12.47
C ILE A 126 3.56 15.07 13.20
N ILE A 127 3.40 13.75 13.34
CA ILE A 127 2.25 13.15 14.00
C ILE A 127 2.26 13.44 15.51
N PHE A 128 3.42 13.34 16.16
CA PHE A 128 3.54 13.54 17.61
C PHE A 128 3.42 15.01 17.97
N GLU A 129 3.87 15.94 17.11
CA GLU A 129 3.58 17.35 17.26
C GLU A 129 2.06 17.60 17.23
N TYR A 130 1.35 17.02 16.26
CA TYR A 130 -0.12 17.11 16.17
C TYR A 130 -0.83 16.52 17.41
N ILE A 131 -0.40 15.34 17.88
CA ILE A 131 -1.02 14.67 19.03
C ILE A 131 -0.71 15.40 20.34
N SER A 132 0.50 15.93 20.50
CA SER A 132 0.97 16.53 21.77
C SER A 132 0.37 17.91 22.04
N GLU A 133 -0.02 18.68 21.02
CA GLU A 133 -0.67 19.98 21.22
C GLU A 133 -1.99 19.89 22.00
N LYS A 134 -2.86 18.92 21.66
CA LYS A 134 -4.12 18.66 22.37
C LYS A 134 -4.69 17.30 21.98
N ILE A 135 -4.54 16.32 22.86
CA ILE A 135 -5.18 15.01 22.66
C ILE A 135 -6.70 15.18 22.75
N ASN A 136 -7.41 14.78 21.70
CA ASN A 136 -8.87 14.79 21.72
C ASN A 136 -9.34 13.54 22.49
N LYS A 137 -10.10 13.75 23.56
CA LYS A 137 -10.59 12.66 24.43
C LYS A 137 -11.54 11.70 23.69
N ASN A 138 -12.21 12.17 22.63
CA ASN A 138 -13.18 11.40 21.84
C ASN A 138 -12.56 10.83 20.55
N VAL A 139 -11.23 10.80 20.46
CA VAL A 139 -10.49 10.26 19.31
C VAL A 139 -9.46 9.26 19.80
N LYS A 140 -9.46 8.07 19.21
CA LYS A 140 -8.41 7.06 19.35
C LYS A 140 -7.38 7.22 18.24
N TYR A 141 -6.11 7.11 18.59
CA TYR A 141 -4.98 7.23 17.70
C TYR A 141 -4.24 5.89 17.66
N ILE A 142 -4.29 5.21 16.53
CA ILE A 142 -3.50 4.00 16.30
C ILE A 142 -2.24 4.38 15.54
N ILE A 143 -1.07 4.08 16.08
CA ILE A 143 0.23 4.32 15.45
C ILE A 143 0.84 2.97 15.10
N ALA A 144 0.97 2.69 13.80
CA ALA A 144 1.61 1.49 13.29
C ALA A 144 2.93 1.84 12.60
N PRO A 145 4.07 1.79 13.32
CA PRO A 145 5.37 2.07 12.73
C PRO A 145 5.76 1.00 11.71
N HIS A 146 6.58 1.40 10.74
CA HIS A 146 7.16 0.49 9.76
C HIS A 146 8.17 -0.50 10.40
N ASP A 147 8.85 -0.08 11.47
CA ASP A 147 9.73 -0.92 12.28
C ASP A 147 9.09 -1.19 13.64
N VAL A 148 8.83 -2.46 13.95
CA VAL A 148 8.23 -2.90 15.21
C VAL A 148 9.26 -3.44 16.21
N SER A 149 10.55 -3.23 15.96
CA SER A 149 11.62 -3.60 16.89
C SER A 149 11.42 -2.96 18.26
N GLU A 150 11.79 -3.66 19.34
CA GLU A 150 11.65 -3.17 20.71
C GLU A 150 12.33 -1.80 20.92
N LYS A 151 13.48 -1.60 20.27
CA LYS A 151 14.19 -0.32 20.25
C LYS A 151 13.30 0.80 19.67
N ASN A 152 12.66 0.56 18.52
CA ASN A 152 11.83 1.55 17.88
C ASN A 152 10.54 1.82 18.67
N ILE A 153 9.90 0.77 19.19
CA ILE A 153 8.71 0.90 20.04
C ILE A 153 9.03 1.71 21.29
N SER A 154 10.15 1.45 21.96
CA SER A 154 10.59 2.20 23.14
C SER A 154 10.83 3.68 22.83
N ARG A 155 11.43 4.00 21.68
CA ARG A 155 11.59 5.39 21.19
C ARG A 155 10.24 6.10 21.04
N ILE A 156 9.26 5.43 20.43
CA ILE A 156 7.91 6.00 20.23
C ILE A 156 7.21 6.20 21.57
N LYS A 157 7.26 5.21 22.49
CA LYS A 157 6.69 5.34 23.84
C LYS A 157 7.26 6.54 24.59
N SER A 158 8.58 6.72 24.54
CA SER A 158 9.26 7.86 25.18
C SER A 158 8.80 9.20 24.61
N LYS A 159 8.70 9.33 23.28
CA LYS A 159 8.21 10.56 22.62
C LYS A 159 6.75 10.90 22.96
N LEU A 160 5.98 9.92 23.41
CA LEU A 160 4.58 10.07 23.82
C LEU A 160 4.40 9.99 25.35
N ASN A 161 5.46 10.31 26.10
CA ASN A 161 5.46 10.38 27.57
C ASN A 161 4.97 9.09 28.26
N ASN A 162 5.18 7.93 27.65
CA ASN A 162 4.71 6.62 28.10
C ASN A 162 3.19 6.49 28.32
N LYS A 163 2.38 7.45 27.84
CA LYS A 163 0.91 7.41 27.96
C LYS A 163 0.28 6.71 26.75
N VAL A 164 0.68 5.45 26.52
CA VAL A 164 0.31 4.66 25.33
C VAL A 164 0.02 3.22 25.72
N ASN A 165 -0.85 2.56 24.97
CA ASN A 165 -1.06 1.11 25.00
C ASN A 165 -0.26 0.44 23.88
N LEU A 166 0.11 -0.84 24.02
CA LEU A 166 0.62 -1.67 22.91
C LEU A 166 -0.46 -2.62 22.43
N LEU A 167 -0.56 -2.88 21.13
CA LEU A 167 -1.56 -3.80 20.58
C LEU A 167 -1.44 -5.22 21.14
N SER A 168 -0.23 -5.66 21.49
CA SER A 168 0.01 -6.94 22.16
C SER A 168 -0.56 -7.04 23.57
N ASP A 169 -0.89 -5.91 24.20
CA ASP A 169 -1.43 -5.90 25.57
C ASP A 169 -2.84 -6.48 25.58
N TYR A 170 -3.15 -7.31 26.57
CA TYR A 170 -4.44 -8.00 26.68
C TYR A 170 -5.59 -7.06 27.08
N ILE A 171 -5.27 -5.94 27.73
CA ILE A 171 -6.21 -4.91 28.17
C ILE A 171 -5.60 -3.56 27.83
N TYR A 172 -6.38 -2.72 27.16
CA TYR A 172 -5.99 -1.35 26.86
C TYR A 172 -6.53 -0.43 27.93
N ASN A 173 -5.66 0.35 28.58
CA ASN A 173 -6.08 1.31 29.58
C ASN A 173 -6.88 2.43 28.90
N ALA A 174 -8.15 2.60 29.30
CA ALA A 174 -9.06 3.62 28.78
C ALA A 174 -8.53 5.06 28.98
N GLN A 175 -7.59 5.27 29.89
CA GLN A 175 -6.95 6.58 30.11
C GLN A 175 -6.02 7.00 28.96
N SER A 176 -5.51 6.06 28.15
CA SER A 176 -4.71 6.39 26.96
C SER A 176 -5.50 6.19 25.67
N ASN A 177 -5.66 7.28 24.93
CA ASN A 177 -6.23 7.27 23.59
C ASN A 177 -5.25 6.86 22.49
N ILE A 178 -4.03 6.45 22.86
CA ILE A 178 -2.99 6.10 21.89
C ILE A 178 -2.68 4.61 22.00
N LEU A 179 -2.73 3.92 20.86
CA LEU A 179 -2.39 2.51 20.72
C LEU A 179 -1.26 2.35 19.70
N ILE A 180 -0.14 1.75 20.12
CA ILE A 180 0.98 1.45 19.24
C ILE A 180 0.87 0.00 18.77
N VAL A 181 1.01 -0.21 17.47
CA VAL A 181 1.02 -1.54 16.86
C VAL A 181 2.45 -2.07 16.84
N ASN A 182 2.73 -3.03 17.71
CA ASN A 182 4.05 -3.67 17.85
C ASN A 182 4.09 -5.07 17.22
N SER A 183 3.29 -5.32 16.18
CA SER A 183 3.25 -6.60 15.46
C SER A 183 3.11 -6.40 13.95
N ILE A 184 3.62 -7.36 13.18
CA ILE A 184 3.64 -7.31 11.71
C ILE A 184 2.32 -7.87 11.14
N GLY A 185 1.87 -7.30 10.03
CA GLY A 185 0.78 -7.88 9.21
C GLY A 185 -0.65 -7.55 9.66
N VAL A 186 -0.82 -6.85 10.79
CA VAL A 186 -2.14 -6.50 11.33
C VAL A 186 -2.71 -5.18 10.81
N LEU A 187 -1.85 -4.25 10.35
CA LEU A 187 -2.24 -2.89 9.94
C LEU A 187 -3.39 -2.85 8.91
N LYS A 188 -3.34 -3.73 7.91
CA LYS A 188 -4.38 -3.85 6.87
C LYS A 188 -5.79 -4.06 7.43
N TYR A 189 -5.91 -4.67 8.60
CA TYR A 189 -7.19 -4.87 9.29
C TYR A 189 -7.60 -3.64 10.10
N LEU A 190 -6.63 -2.90 10.64
CA LEU A 190 -6.88 -1.76 11.51
C LEU A 190 -7.51 -0.58 10.76
N TYR A 191 -7.20 -0.42 9.47
CA TYR A 191 -7.85 0.58 8.62
C TYR A 191 -9.37 0.40 8.53
N LYS A 192 -9.91 -0.81 8.77
CA LYS A 192 -11.36 -1.03 8.82
C LYS A 192 -12.03 -0.17 9.90
N PHE A 193 -11.33 0.07 11.01
CA PHE A 193 -11.87 0.81 12.15
C PHE A 193 -11.61 2.31 12.08
N SER A 194 -10.77 2.77 11.14
CA SER A 194 -10.42 4.18 11.09
C SER A 194 -11.44 5.02 10.34
N ASN A 195 -11.72 6.21 10.86
CA ASN A 195 -12.44 7.26 10.15
C ASN A 195 -11.51 8.10 9.27
N ILE A 196 -10.24 8.20 9.64
CA ILE A 196 -9.19 8.88 8.88
C ILE A 196 -7.95 8.01 8.91
N SER A 197 -7.29 7.87 7.76
CA SER A 197 -6.05 7.11 7.66
C SER A 197 -4.91 8.02 7.22
N TYR A 198 -3.77 7.90 7.86
CA TYR A 198 -2.50 8.47 7.41
C TYR A 198 -1.59 7.32 6.95
N VAL A 199 -0.92 7.46 5.81
CA VAL A 199 0.02 6.47 5.28
C VAL A 199 1.42 7.05 5.21
N GLY A 200 2.35 6.44 5.93
CA GLY A 200 3.72 6.90 6.07
C GLY A 200 4.60 6.66 4.84
N GLY A 201 5.83 7.14 4.93
CA GLY A 201 6.81 7.12 3.85
C GLY A 201 6.78 8.38 2.97
N GLY A 202 5.71 9.17 3.06
CA GLY A 202 5.56 10.45 2.35
C GLY A 202 6.54 11.55 2.78
N PHE A 203 7.32 11.35 3.84
CA PHE A 203 8.44 12.25 4.21
C PHE A 203 9.83 11.67 3.91
N LYS A 204 9.91 10.53 3.22
CA LYS A 204 11.16 9.92 2.76
C LYS A 204 11.30 9.95 1.24
N LYS A 205 12.55 10.02 0.76
CA LYS A 205 12.87 9.94 -0.68
C LYS A 205 12.45 8.60 -1.32
N LYS A 206 12.44 7.52 -0.52
CA LYS A 206 12.10 6.15 -0.99
C LYS A 206 10.60 5.98 -1.32
N GLY A 207 9.76 6.95 -0.98
CA GLY A 207 8.38 7.02 -1.43
C GLY A 207 7.35 6.53 -0.40
N LEU A 208 6.10 6.65 -0.82
CA LEU A 208 4.88 6.42 -0.06
C LEU A 208 4.52 4.93 0.02
N HIS A 209 4.04 4.49 1.18
CA HIS A 209 3.52 3.13 1.37
C HIS A 209 2.14 2.93 0.72
N ASN A 210 1.56 1.74 0.86
CA ASN A 210 0.36 1.34 0.12
C ASN A 210 -0.92 2.06 0.59
N ILE A 211 -1.31 3.12 -0.13
CA ILE A 211 -2.53 3.87 0.17
C ILE A 211 -3.84 3.15 -0.18
N LEU A 212 -3.79 2.04 -0.92
CA LEU A 212 -5.01 1.33 -1.33
C LEU A 212 -5.63 0.53 -0.19
N GLU A 213 -4.83 0.16 0.82
CA GLU A 213 -5.30 -0.56 2.02
C GLU A 213 -6.35 0.25 2.81
N PRO A 214 -6.15 1.55 3.11
CA PRO A 214 -7.22 2.35 3.69
C PRO A 214 -8.32 2.74 2.69
N CYS A 215 -8.00 2.96 1.41
CA CYS A 215 -9.00 3.35 0.40
C CYS A 215 -10.11 2.30 0.24
N VAL A 216 -9.80 1.00 0.40
CA VAL A 216 -10.80 -0.07 0.27
C VAL A 216 -11.94 0.03 1.30
N TYR A 217 -11.70 0.67 2.44
CA TYR A 217 -12.70 0.97 3.46
C TYR A 217 -13.40 2.31 3.24
N GLY A 218 -12.97 3.07 2.22
CA GLY A 218 -13.45 4.40 1.89
C GLY A 218 -12.87 5.48 2.82
N ASN A 219 -11.74 5.22 3.47
CA ASN A 219 -11.17 6.19 4.40
C ASN A 219 -10.52 7.34 3.62
N PRO A 220 -10.65 8.61 4.05
CA PRO A 220 -9.76 9.66 3.56
C PRO A 220 -8.31 9.30 3.90
N VAL A 221 -7.42 9.49 2.93
CA VAL A 221 -6.01 9.10 3.10
C VAL A 221 -5.11 10.33 3.10
N ILE A 222 -4.46 10.58 4.23
CA ILE A 222 -3.47 11.63 4.41
C ILE A 222 -2.07 11.03 4.22
N PHE A 223 -1.15 11.77 3.61
CA PHE A 223 0.24 11.36 3.47
C PHE A 223 1.18 12.55 3.30
N GLY A 224 2.48 12.33 3.47
CA GLY A 224 3.49 13.37 3.32
C GLY A 224 3.74 13.84 1.88
N LYS A 225 4.46 14.95 1.74
CA LYS A 225 4.71 15.68 0.47
C LYS A 225 5.42 14.89 -0.65
N TYR A 226 6.13 13.80 -0.34
CA TYR A 226 6.86 13.00 -1.33
C TYR A 226 6.02 11.81 -1.84
N PHE A 227 4.96 12.11 -2.58
CA PHE A 227 4.07 11.10 -3.17
C PHE A 227 4.19 10.98 -4.70
N LYS A 228 5.03 11.79 -5.35
CA LYS A 228 5.11 11.91 -6.83
C LYS A 228 5.45 10.62 -7.59
N PHE A 229 5.93 9.58 -6.92
CA PHE A 229 6.19 8.27 -7.52
C PHE A 229 5.02 7.29 -7.41
N SER A 230 3.97 7.62 -6.64
CA SER A 230 2.73 6.85 -6.60
C SER A 230 1.71 7.47 -7.55
N ASN A 231 1.38 6.72 -8.61
CA ASN A 231 0.30 7.11 -9.52
C ASN A 231 -1.05 7.08 -8.81
N GLU A 232 -1.22 6.15 -7.87
CA GLU A 232 -2.42 6.04 -7.03
C GLU A 232 -2.62 7.31 -6.19
N ALA A 233 -1.57 7.84 -5.56
CA ALA A 233 -1.66 9.05 -4.75
C ALA A 233 -2.01 10.29 -5.56
N LYS A 234 -1.42 10.43 -6.76
CA LYS A 234 -1.75 11.53 -7.69
C LYS A 234 -3.22 11.49 -8.08
N ALA A 235 -3.73 10.31 -8.46
CA ALA A 235 -5.12 10.12 -8.83
C ALA A 235 -6.05 10.46 -7.67
N LEU A 236 -5.73 9.99 -6.46
CA LEU A 236 -6.56 10.21 -5.28
C LEU A 236 -6.63 11.69 -4.87
N ILE A 237 -5.54 12.45 -4.99
CA ILE A 237 -5.54 13.90 -4.79
C ILE A 237 -6.46 14.58 -5.81
N LYS A 238 -6.36 14.22 -7.10
CA LYS A 238 -7.21 14.79 -8.16
C LYS A 238 -8.69 14.53 -7.88
N LEU A 239 -9.01 13.36 -7.34
CA LEU A 239 -10.36 12.97 -6.94
C LEU A 239 -10.80 13.58 -5.59
N LYS A 240 -9.95 14.33 -4.89
CA LYS A 240 -10.19 14.87 -3.53
C LYS A 240 -10.40 13.81 -2.45
N GLY A 241 -9.97 12.58 -2.72
CA GLY A 241 -10.04 11.46 -1.78
C GLY A 241 -8.80 11.30 -0.89
N GLY A 242 -7.71 11.98 -1.27
CA GLY A 242 -6.42 11.92 -0.60
C GLY A 242 -5.81 13.31 -0.41
N PHE A 243 -5.01 13.47 0.65
CA PHE A 243 -4.52 14.76 1.13
C PHE A 243 -3.01 14.69 1.39
N SER A 244 -2.25 15.54 0.68
CA SER A 244 -0.82 15.69 0.94
C SER A 244 -0.58 16.79 1.97
N VAL A 245 0.20 16.50 3.00
CA VAL A 245 0.59 17.48 4.03
C VAL A 245 2.11 17.68 4.06
N GLN A 246 2.56 18.86 4.47
CA GLN A 246 3.98 19.21 4.52
C GLN A 246 4.54 19.33 5.95
N ASN A 247 3.69 19.50 6.95
CA ASN A 247 4.05 19.74 8.35
C ASN A 247 2.86 19.46 9.30
N SER A 248 3.10 19.54 10.61
CA SER A 248 2.10 19.29 11.66
C SER A 248 0.89 20.22 11.55
N LYS A 249 1.11 21.51 11.29
CA LYS A 249 0.01 22.49 11.11
C LYS A 249 -0.95 22.10 9.99
N GLN A 250 -0.43 21.66 8.83
CA GLN A 250 -1.27 21.17 7.73
C GLN A 250 -1.97 19.85 8.07
N LEU A 251 -1.28 18.93 8.76
CA LEU A 251 -1.89 17.70 9.26
C LEU A 251 -3.08 18.02 10.18
N LYS A 252 -2.88 18.89 11.17
CA LYS A 252 -3.91 19.35 12.09
C LYS A 252 -5.11 19.95 11.38
N ASN A 253 -4.88 20.88 10.45
CA ASN A 253 -5.96 21.51 9.68
C ASN A 253 -6.76 20.49 8.88
N THR A 254 -6.07 19.58 8.19
CA THR A 254 -6.71 18.52 7.39
C THR A 254 -7.52 17.57 8.27
N VAL A 255 -6.94 17.11 9.39
CA VAL A 255 -7.61 16.21 10.32
C VAL A 255 -8.82 16.88 10.95
N ASN A 256 -8.71 18.14 11.40
CA ASN A 256 -9.83 18.87 11.97
C ASN A 256 -10.97 19.06 10.96
N GLU A 257 -10.65 19.45 9.72
CA GLU A 257 -11.64 19.57 8.67
C GLU A 257 -12.40 18.26 8.45
N LEU A 258 -11.68 17.13 8.40
CA LEU A 258 -12.27 15.81 8.22
C LEU A 258 -13.08 15.35 9.44
N LEU A 259 -12.57 15.57 10.66
CA LEU A 259 -13.25 15.15 11.90
C LEU A 259 -14.57 15.91 12.12
N PHE A 260 -14.61 17.20 11.81
CA PHE A 260 -15.76 18.05 12.08
C PHE A 260 -16.71 18.23 10.88
N ASN A 261 -16.42 17.60 9.73
CA ASN A 261 -17.27 17.64 8.55
C ASN A 261 -17.73 16.24 8.14
N ALA A 262 -18.82 15.77 8.76
CA ALA A 262 -19.39 14.45 8.49
C ALA A 262 -19.85 14.26 7.03
N ASN A 263 -20.32 15.33 6.36
CA ASN A 263 -20.73 15.27 4.96
C ASN A 263 -19.53 15.06 4.05
N LYS A 264 -18.42 15.78 4.28
CA LYS A 264 -17.16 15.58 3.55
C LYS A 264 -16.62 14.16 3.72
N LEU A 265 -16.68 13.59 4.93
CA LEU A 265 -16.31 12.18 5.14
C LEU A 265 -17.17 11.20 4.33
N LYS A 266 -18.48 11.42 4.26
CA LYS A 266 -19.39 10.59 3.46
C LYS A 266 -19.06 10.68 1.96
N GLU A 267 -18.80 11.90 1.46
CA GLU A 267 -18.41 12.13 0.07
C GLU A 267 -17.09 11.40 -0.27
N ILE A 268 -16.05 11.59 0.56
CA ILE A 268 -14.76 10.93 0.36
C ILE A 268 -14.89 9.41 0.43
N LYS A 269 -15.77 8.90 1.28
CA LYS A 269 -16.05 7.46 1.36
C LYS A 269 -16.57 6.91 0.04
N ILE A 270 -17.46 7.63 -0.62
CA ILE A 270 -17.97 7.26 -1.95
C ILE A 270 -16.84 7.35 -2.98
N ILE A 271 -16.09 8.46 -2.99
CA ILE A 271 -14.96 8.68 -3.90
C ILE A 271 -13.93 7.54 -3.81
N ASN A 272 -13.47 7.23 -2.60
CA ASN A 272 -12.41 6.24 -2.40
C ASN A 272 -12.88 4.81 -2.64
N SER A 273 -14.14 4.50 -2.32
CA SER A 273 -14.74 3.21 -2.66
C SER A 273 -14.85 3.04 -4.18
N LYS A 274 -15.35 4.07 -4.88
CA LYS A 274 -15.46 4.08 -6.33
C LYS A 274 -14.08 4.01 -7.00
N PHE A 275 -13.09 4.75 -6.50
CA PHE A 275 -11.72 4.69 -6.98
C PHE A 275 -11.16 3.26 -6.94
N ILE A 276 -11.48 2.49 -5.88
CA ILE A 276 -11.08 1.08 -5.82
C ILE A 276 -11.80 0.25 -6.88
N ASP A 277 -13.12 0.39 -6.98
CA ASP A 277 -13.96 -0.45 -7.84
C ASP A 277 -13.72 -0.19 -9.33
N ASP A 278 -13.56 1.08 -9.72
CA ASP A 278 -13.27 1.50 -11.10
C ASP A 278 -11.89 1.02 -11.59
N ASN A 279 -10.97 0.68 -10.68
CA ASN A 279 -9.61 0.25 -11.01
C ASN A 279 -9.38 -1.26 -10.79
N LEU A 280 -10.44 -2.04 -10.57
CA LEU A 280 -10.32 -3.49 -10.47
C LEU A 280 -9.92 -4.10 -11.82
N VAL A 281 -8.93 -4.99 -11.78
CA VAL A 281 -8.44 -5.68 -12.96
C VAL A 281 -9.18 -7.00 -13.17
N SER A 282 -9.54 -7.29 -14.42
CA SER A 282 -10.06 -8.60 -14.82
C SER A 282 -8.94 -9.64 -14.90
N ILE A 283 -8.72 -10.38 -13.82
CA ILE A 283 -7.73 -11.47 -13.77
C ILE A 283 -8.03 -12.56 -14.82
N ASN A 284 -9.32 -12.84 -15.06
CA ASN A 284 -9.74 -13.80 -16.08
C ASN A 284 -9.34 -13.36 -17.50
N SER A 285 -9.35 -12.04 -17.78
CA SER A 285 -8.85 -11.52 -19.06
C SER A 285 -7.35 -11.80 -19.24
N ILE A 286 -6.56 -11.58 -18.18
CA ILE A 286 -5.12 -11.90 -18.17
C ILE A 286 -4.91 -13.39 -18.43
N ILE A 287 -5.62 -14.27 -17.72
CA ILE A 287 -5.50 -15.73 -17.86
C ILE A 287 -5.89 -16.17 -19.27
N LYS A 288 -7.02 -15.71 -19.82
CA LYS A 288 -7.43 -16.01 -21.20
C LYS A 288 -6.39 -15.55 -22.21
N SER A 289 -5.82 -14.36 -22.01
CA SER A 289 -4.74 -13.87 -22.88
C SER A 289 -3.47 -14.72 -22.79
N MET A 290 -3.20 -15.39 -21.67
CA MET A 290 -2.06 -16.32 -21.57
C MET A 290 -2.34 -17.64 -22.29
N GLN A 291 -3.59 -18.12 -22.24
CA GLN A 291 -4.01 -19.39 -22.84
C GLN A 291 -4.04 -19.38 -24.38
N ASN A 292 -4.25 -18.21 -24.98
CA ASN A 292 -4.31 -18.03 -26.44
C ASN A 292 -2.93 -17.86 -27.11
N GLU A 293 -1.85 -17.82 -26.32
CA GLU A 293 -0.46 -17.82 -26.80
C GLU A 293 0.05 -19.25 -26.87
#